data_AF-A0A934NV68-F1
#
_entry.id   AF-A0A934NV68-F1
#
_cell.length_a   1.000
_cell.length_b   1.000
_cell.length_c   1.000
_cell.angle_alpha   90.00
_cell.angle_beta   90.00
_cell.angle_gamma   90.00
#
_symmetry.space_group_name_H-M   'P 1'
#
loop_
_entity.id
_entity.type
_entity.pdbx_description
1 polymer ?
#
loop_
_entity_poly.entity_id
_entity_poly.type
_entity_poly.pdbx_seq_one_letter_code
_entity_poly.pdbx_strand_id
1 'polypeptide(L)'
;MRTLNVAATATALFIGATVSGGLGQATASPSLTQAPPPVPGAIGDVCSHHARVGVDTSTGKQIVCTYMGDRGGWKWVGTVPLIGENEIGTPCSYPSEVGSQTSEGFAVQCDPSSDTWQDGP
;
A
#
# COMPACT_ATOMS: atom_id res chain seq x y z
N MET A 1 -14.62 -26.05 61.91
CA MET A 1 -13.63 -25.05 62.37
C MET A 1 -13.65 -23.94 61.33
N ARG A 2 -14.19 -22.76 61.65
CA ARG A 2 -13.43 -21.59 62.16
C ARG A 2 -12.43 -21.12 61.07
N THR A 3 -12.44 -19.91 60.52
CA THR A 3 -12.86 -18.61 61.09
C THR A 3 -12.98 -17.58 59.96
N LEU A 4 -13.86 -16.60 60.14
CA LEU A 4 -13.99 -15.36 59.37
C LEU A 4 -12.68 -14.55 59.39
N ASN A 5 -12.42 -13.73 58.38
CA ASN A 5 -11.62 -12.51 58.55
C ASN A 5 -12.17 -11.33 57.71
N VAL A 6 -12.85 -10.45 58.45
CA VAL A 6 -12.76 -8.98 58.49
C VAL A 6 -12.95 -8.18 57.19
N ALA A 7 -14.11 -7.53 57.12
CA ALA A 7 -14.40 -6.37 56.30
C ALA A 7 -13.60 -5.14 56.78
N ALA A 8 -12.93 -4.46 55.84
CA ALA A 8 -12.38 -3.12 56.05
C ALA A 8 -13.31 -2.11 55.36
N THR A 9 -14.02 -1.35 56.20
CA THR A 9 -14.81 -0.19 55.82
C THR A 9 -13.87 0.93 55.38
N ALA A 10 -14.00 1.42 54.16
CA ALA A 10 -13.36 2.66 53.72
C ALA A 10 -14.43 3.60 53.16
N THR A 11 -15.01 4.38 54.07
CA THR A 11 -15.84 5.54 53.73
C THR A 11 -14.92 6.61 53.16
N ALA A 12 -14.94 6.81 51.84
CA ALA A 12 -14.37 8.00 51.21
C ALA A 12 -15.52 8.87 50.73
N LEU A 13 -15.66 10.06 51.34
CA LEU A 13 -16.55 11.11 50.88
C LEU A 13 -16.11 11.54 49.47
N PHE A 14 -16.96 11.27 48.47
CA PHE A 14 -16.85 11.92 47.17
C PHE A 14 -17.57 13.26 47.24
N ILE A 15 -16.78 14.32 47.47
CA ILE A 15 -17.17 15.68 47.13
C ILE A 15 -17.24 15.73 45.60
N GLY A 16 -18.43 16.08 45.10
CA GLY A 16 -18.74 16.07 43.68
C GLY A 16 -17.86 17.01 42.86
N ALA A 17 -17.51 16.54 41.67
CA ALA A 17 -17.22 17.37 40.50
C ALA A 17 -17.75 16.63 39.27
N THR A 18 -19.01 16.87 38.95
CA THR A 18 -19.57 16.59 37.62
C THR A 18 -18.93 17.55 36.62
N VAL A 19 -18.02 17.04 35.79
CA VAL A 19 -17.77 17.58 34.45
C VAL A 19 -17.93 16.45 33.45
N SER A 20 -19.11 16.45 32.85
CA SER A 20 -19.44 15.73 31.63
C SER A 20 -18.50 16.18 30.52
N GLY A 21 -17.83 15.25 29.84
CA GLY A 21 -17.00 15.58 28.68
C GLY A 21 -16.00 14.50 28.39
N GLY A 22 -16.49 13.38 27.85
CA GLY A 22 -15.63 12.36 27.26
C GLY A 22 -14.79 12.98 26.15
N LEU A 23 -13.50 13.13 26.40
CA LEU A 23 -12.50 13.36 25.37
C LEU A 23 -11.49 12.24 25.50
N GLY A 24 -11.89 11.08 25.00
CA GLY A 24 -10.91 10.14 24.47
C GLY A 24 -10.15 10.89 23.38
N GLN A 25 -8.90 11.26 23.67
CA GLN A 25 -7.98 11.69 22.63
C GLN A 25 -7.71 10.46 21.76
N ALA A 26 -8.56 10.27 20.75
CA ALA A 26 -8.22 9.46 19.61
C ALA A 26 -6.99 10.11 18.97
N THR A 27 -5.85 9.46 19.15
CA THR A 27 -4.65 9.66 18.34
C THR A 27 -5.04 9.50 16.88
N ALA A 28 -5.24 10.62 16.18
CA ALA A 28 -5.21 10.61 14.73
C ALA A 28 -3.76 10.37 14.32
N SER A 29 -3.42 9.11 14.03
CA SER A 29 -2.21 8.78 13.29
C SER A 29 -2.25 9.54 11.95
N PRO A 30 -1.19 10.27 11.56
CA PRO A 30 -1.10 10.79 10.21
C PRO A 30 -1.14 9.61 9.24
N SER A 31 -2.00 9.70 8.23
CA SER A 31 -2.18 8.67 7.20
C SER A 31 -0.84 8.18 6.68
N LEU A 32 -0.56 6.89 6.91
CA LEU A 32 0.40 6.14 6.11
C LEU A 32 -0.03 6.31 4.65
N THR A 33 0.86 6.83 3.81
CA THR A 33 0.64 7.05 2.36
C THR A 33 -0.08 5.85 1.77
N GLN A 34 -1.39 5.96 1.56
CA GLN A 34 -2.17 4.89 0.97
C GLN A 34 -1.83 4.87 -0.51
N ALA A 35 -1.28 3.75 -0.99
CA ALA A 35 -1.05 3.51 -2.41
C ALA A 35 -2.29 3.93 -3.21
N PRO A 36 -2.13 4.58 -4.37
CA PRO A 36 -3.25 4.99 -5.19
C PRO A 36 -4.12 3.79 -5.51
N PRO A 37 -5.45 3.97 -5.59
CA PRO A 37 -6.34 2.87 -5.91
C PRO A 37 -5.92 2.23 -7.24
N PRO A 38 -5.94 0.89 -7.33
CA PRO A 38 -5.54 0.19 -8.55
C PRO A 38 -6.42 0.63 -9.71
N VAL A 39 -5.80 0.90 -10.86
CA VAL A 39 -6.51 1.28 -12.09
C VAL A 39 -7.12 0.03 -12.72
N PRO A 40 -8.44 -0.09 -12.84
CA PRO A 40 -9.06 -1.24 -13.50
C PRO A 40 -8.78 -1.22 -15.01
N GLY A 41 -8.45 -2.38 -15.59
CA GLY A 41 -8.27 -2.53 -17.03
C GLY A 41 -8.51 -3.97 -17.51
N ALA A 42 -8.25 -4.22 -18.79
CA ALA A 42 -8.16 -5.56 -19.35
C ALA A 42 -7.02 -5.61 -20.38
N ILE A 43 -6.32 -6.73 -20.47
CA ILE A 43 -5.24 -6.89 -21.46
C ILE A 43 -5.75 -6.59 -22.88
N GLY A 44 -5.04 -5.75 -23.61
CA GLY A 44 -5.37 -5.32 -24.98
C GLY A 44 -6.26 -4.08 -25.07
N ASP A 45 -6.85 -3.64 -23.97
CA ASP A 45 -7.58 -2.37 -23.91
C ASP A 45 -6.64 -1.18 -23.98
N VAL A 46 -7.18 -0.04 -24.41
CA VAL A 46 -6.44 1.22 -24.43
C VAL A 46 -6.18 1.67 -23.00
N CYS A 47 -4.96 2.10 -22.75
CA CYS A 47 -4.55 2.71 -21.50
C CYS A 47 -3.93 4.08 -21.75
N SER A 48 -3.65 4.79 -20.66
CA SER A 48 -2.94 6.07 -20.71
C SER A 48 -1.90 6.07 -19.60
N HIS A 49 -0.79 6.76 -19.86
CA HIS A 49 0.40 6.88 -19.00
C HIS A 49 1.32 5.67 -19.05
N HIS A 50 2.55 5.92 -19.52
CA HIS A 50 3.63 4.94 -19.57
C HIS A 50 3.86 4.29 -18.20
N ALA A 51 4.08 2.99 -18.21
CA ALA A 51 4.42 2.17 -17.05
C ALA A 51 3.34 2.15 -15.94
N ARG A 52 2.16 2.75 -16.16
CA ARG A 52 1.11 2.74 -15.13
C ARG A 52 0.72 1.30 -14.81
N VAL A 53 0.63 0.98 -13.52
CA VAL A 53 0.16 -0.32 -13.04
C VAL A 53 -1.37 -0.29 -12.89
N GLY A 54 -2.00 -1.34 -13.39
CA GLY A 54 -3.42 -1.61 -13.25
C GLY A 54 -3.68 -3.03 -12.79
N VAL A 55 -4.96 -3.35 -12.66
CA VAL A 55 -5.44 -4.70 -12.36
C VAL A 55 -6.39 -5.14 -13.45
N ASP A 56 -6.09 -6.28 -14.06
CA ASP A 56 -6.95 -6.93 -15.04
C ASP A 56 -8.25 -7.39 -14.36
N THR A 57 -9.37 -6.85 -14.83
CA THR A 57 -10.70 -7.08 -14.23
C THR A 57 -11.21 -8.51 -14.41
N SER A 58 -10.66 -9.26 -15.36
CA SER A 58 -11.07 -10.64 -15.63
C SER A 58 -10.30 -11.66 -14.79
N THR A 59 -9.03 -11.39 -14.51
CA THR A 59 -8.12 -12.32 -13.82
C THR A 59 -7.67 -11.86 -12.44
N GLY A 60 -7.87 -10.58 -12.10
CA GLY A 60 -7.33 -9.95 -10.88
C GLY A 60 -5.80 -9.80 -10.88
N LYS A 61 -5.12 -10.08 -12.01
CA LYS A 61 -3.66 -9.98 -12.12
C LYS A 61 -3.24 -8.54 -12.39
N GLN A 62 -2.03 -8.21 -11.97
CA GLN A 62 -1.42 -6.92 -12.30
C GLN A 62 -1.12 -6.84 -13.81
N ILE A 63 -1.30 -5.66 -14.37
CA ILE A 63 -1.06 -5.31 -15.77
C ILE A 63 -0.31 -3.97 -15.84
N VAL A 64 0.43 -3.74 -16.92
CA VAL A 64 1.19 -2.50 -17.13
C VAL A 64 0.76 -1.84 -18.44
N CYS A 65 0.72 -0.51 -18.45
CA CYS A 65 0.44 0.27 -19.65
C CYS A 65 1.71 0.50 -20.46
N THR A 66 1.83 -0.19 -21.59
CA THR A 66 3.03 -0.18 -22.45
C THR A 66 2.70 0.34 -23.85
N TYR A 67 3.66 1.03 -24.46
CA TYR A 67 3.52 1.51 -25.84
C TYR A 67 3.82 0.39 -26.82
N MET A 68 2.82 -0.01 -27.60
CA MET A 68 2.92 -1.11 -28.58
C MET A 68 3.33 -0.62 -29.98
N GLY A 69 3.86 0.60 -30.11
CA GLY A 69 4.23 1.23 -31.37
C GLY A 69 3.09 2.02 -32.04
N ASP A 70 3.42 2.73 -33.12
CA ASP A 70 2.55 3.76 -33.74
C ASP A 70 1.17 3.25 -34.20
N ARG A 71 1.06 1.96 -34.51
CA ARG A 71 -0.23 1.34 -34.90
C ARG A 71 -0.95 0.66 -33.74
N GLY A 72 -0.25 0.36 -32.65
CA GLY A 72 -0.79 -0.31 -31.46
C GLY A 72 -1.23 0.67 -30.37
N GLY A 73 -0.56 1.82 -30.27
CA GLY A 73 -0.76 2.81 -29.23
C GLY A 73 -0.43 2.27 -27.83
N TRP A 74 -0.93 2.94 -26.81
CA TRP A 74 -0.80 2.52 -25.42
C TRP A 74 -1.82 1.44 -25.08
N LYS A 75 -1.33 0.29 -24.62
CA LYS A 75 -2.16 -0.88 -24.30
C LYS A 75 -1.80 -1.47 -22.95
N TRP A 76 -2.83 -1.96 -22.26
CA TRP A 76 -2.65 -2.81 -21.10
C TRP A 76 -2.05 -4.15 -21.54
N VAL A 77 -0.94 -4.53 -20.94
CA VAL A 77 -0.27 -5.82 -21.18
C VAL A 77 -0.06 -6.56 -19.86
N GLY A 78 0.10 -7.88 -19.94
CA GLY A 78 0.50 -8.67 -18.79
C GLY A 78 1.90 -8.27 -18.31
N THR A 79 2.12 -8.32 -17.00
CA THR A 79 3.41 -8.02 -16.38
C THR A 79 3.94 -9.20 -15.58
N VAL A 80 5.23 -9.17 -15.27
CA VAL A 80 5.83 -10.05 -14.26
C VAL A 80 5.23 -9.72 -12.89
N PRO A 81 5.28 -10.64 -11.90
CA PRO A 81 4.86 -10.31 -10.55
C PRO A 81 5.63 -9.10 -10.01
N LEU A 82 4.93 -8.02 -9.66
CA LEU A 82 5.53 -6.85 -9.02
C LEU A 82 5.63 -7.08 -7.52
N ILE A 83 6.81 -6.89 -6.95
CA ILE A 83 7.10 -7.11 -5.53
C ILE A 83 7.14 -5.80 -4.76
N GLY A 84 6.17 -5.60 -3.87
CA GLY A 84 6.15 -4.45 -2.96
C GLY A 84 6.16 -3.10 -3.68
N GLU A 85 6.57 -2.07 -2.95
CA GLU A 85 6.75 -0.71 -3.47
C GLU A 85 8.21 -0.28 -3.38
N ASN A 86 8.77 0.20 -4.48
CA ASN A 86 10.13 0.72 -4.56
C ASN A 86 10.20 1.93 -5.48
N GLU A 87 11.06 2.89 -5.13
CA GLU A 87 11.22 4.14 -5.86
C GLU A 87 12.43 4.08 -6.79
N ILE A 88 12.37 4.82 -7.89
CA ILE A 88 13.45 4.87 -8.88
C ILE A 88 14.75 5.36 -8.23
N GLY A 89 15.86 4.70 -8.57
CA GLY A 89 17.18 5.00 -8.06
C GLY A 89 17.48 4.40 -6.69
N THR A 90 16.52 3.76 -6.02
CA THR A 90 16.82 2.99 -4.80
C THR A 90 17.46 1.64 -5.15
N PRO A 91 18.26 1.04 -4.25
CA PRO A 91 18.88 -0.25 -4.49
C PRO A 91 17.86 -1.38 -4.70
N CYS A 92 18.21 -2.34 -5.54
CA CYS A 92 17.47 -3.59 -5.76
C CYS A 92 18.45 -4.77 -5.84
N SER A 93 17.92 -6.00 -5.81
CA SER A 93 18.72 -7.22 -5.92
C SER A 93 18.31 -8.08 -7.11
N TYR A 94 18.98 -7.94 -8.25
CA TYR A 94 18.77 -8.80 -9.42
C TYR A 94 19.50 -10.15 -9.23
N PRO A 95 18.93 -11.32 -9.62
CA PRO A 95 17.64 -11.53 -10.28
C PRO A 95 16.47 -11.82 -9.33
N SER A 96 16.65 -11.70 -8.01
CA SER A 96 15.57 -11.97 -7.03
C SER A 96 14.44 -10.95 -7.08
N GLU A 97 14.74 -9.72 -7.47
CA GLU A 97 13.84 -8.58 -7.50
C GLU A 97 13.75 -8.10 -8.95
N VAL A 98 12.80 -8.62 -9.73
CA VAL A 98 12.74 -8.33 -11.17
C VAL A 98 11.88 -7.11 -11.48
N GLY A 99 10.74 -6.97 -10.79
CA GLY A 99 9.80 -5.88 -11.00
C GLY A 99 9.14 -5.47 -9.69
N SER A 100 8.84 -4.19 -9.56
CA SER A 100 8.13 -3.58 -8.43
C SER A 100 7.23 -2.46 -8.96
N GLN A 101 6.60 -1.69 -8.07
CA GLN A 101 5.89 -0.48 -8.43
C GLN A 101 6.31 0.68 -7.51
N THR A 102 6.23 1.91 -7.97
CA THR A 102 6.37 3.08 -7.10
C THR A 102 5.14 3.23 -6.22
N SER A 103 5.25 4.03 -5.16
CA SER A 103 4.10 4.45 -4.35
C SER A 103 3.05 5.25 -5.15
N GLU A 104 3.40 5.74 -6.34
CA GLU A 104 2.48 6.40 -7.28
C GLU A 104 1.79 5.42 -8.26
N GLY A 105 2.13 4.13 -8.18
CA GLY A 105 1.53 3.08 -9.01
C GLY A 105 2.11 2.97 -10.42
N PHE A 106 3.40 3.28 -10.59
CA PHE A 106 4.13 3.06 -11.84
C PHE A 106 5.06 1.86 -11.70
N ALA A 107 5.14 1.01 -12.71
CA ALA A 107 6.02 -0.13 -12.73
C ALA A 107 7.47 0.33 -12.77
N VAL A 108 8.31 -0.34 -11.99
CA VAL A 108 9.76 -0.19 -12.02
C VAL A 108 10.40 -1.56 -12.20
N GLN A 109 11.57 -1.59 -12.84
CA GLN A 109 12.36 -2.80 -13.00
C GLN A 109 13.73 -2.64 -12.34
N CYS A 110 14.29 -3.74 -11.84
CA CYS A 110 15.66 -3.72 -11.35
C CYS A 110 16.61 -3.78 -12.55
N ASP A 111 17.47 -2.79 -12.72
CA ASP A 111 18.50 -2.81 -13.76
C ASP A 111 19.68 -3.68 -13.31
N PRO A 112 19.99 -4.79 -14.00
CA PRO A 112 21.11 -5.66 -13.65
C PRO A 112 22.48 -4.99 -13.81
N SER A 113 22.56 -3.83 -14.46
CA SER A 113 23.82 -3.10 -14.68
C SER A 113 24.16 -2.17 -13.51
N SER A 114 23.14 -1.61 -12.86
CA SER A 114 23.30 -0.62 -11.79
C SER A 114 22.83 -1.10 -10.42
N ASP A 115 22.15 -2.25 -10.33
CA ASP A 115 21.51 -2.77 -9.11
C ASP A 115 20.59 -1.72 -8.44
N THR A 116 19.90 -0.93 -9.28
CA THR A 116 18.91 0.05 -8.83
C THR A 116 17.61 -0.08 -9.60
N TRP A 117 16.51 0.29 -8.96
CA TRP A 117 15.21 0.41 -9.62
C TRP A 117 15.25 1.50 -10.68
N GLN A 118 14.70 1.21 -11.85
CA GLN A 118 14.56 2.10 -13.00
C GLN A 118 13.12 2.12 -13.50
N ASP A 119 12.79 3.08 -14.34
CA ASP A 119 11.50 3.14 -15.04
C ASP A 119 11.17 1.80 -15.71
N GLY A 120 9.93 1.34 -15.51
CA GLY A 120 9.38 0.15 -16.13
C GLY A 120 9.04 0.32 -17.62
N PRO A 121 8.68 -0.78 -18.29
CA PRO A 121 8.41 -0.82 -19.73
C PRO A 121 7.12 -0.10 -20.15
#